data_AF-A0A6V8DSQ6-F1
#
_entry.id   AF-A0A6V8DSQ6-F1
#
_cell.length_a   1.000
_cell.length_b   1.000
_cell.length_c   1.000
_cell.angle_alpha   90.00
_cell.angle_beta   90.00
_cell.angle_gamma   90.00
#
_symmetry.space_group_name_H-M   'P 1'
#
loop_
_entity.id
_entity.type
_entity.pdbx_description
1 polymer ?
#
loop_
_entity_poly.entity_id
_entity_poly.type
_entity_poly.pdbx_seq_one_letter_code
_entity_poly.pdbx_strand_id
1 'polypeptide(L)'
;MSKRIAVLQTLIMLMSLVAVSGFAAAQENEATIDSSVTWESDGWCDYEHVRIVDGGELTIRDVVFDLSCDITIEEGGVLNVEDSVLGCDLSEEPDGFTNSDCGYGLKGYGYWDEGSRASFRVPNEGIEGDFTMTMHSVGGASYYGAQAFIGDSDPISLNGSSHTFEFSDTDGEDIWIGLIGYGQSPVSVSHVIIEVGNEEIELEGYYLESMNMMAAGERGHEIVANGHISLSGSSLVGTKLIIGENGSLVSNSSALDRVGPILSQGDGSIVRIVNSTFSNSLDDHDVRGTAFSEITWENSVGSGGFTDRWERRVVDQKVIFDSKGVVFRVNGMGVSESTSFDSFSDDYGEALVNGGGERVVEVGWSNGTIWSESATIEIISYRTGWNPDGSGIDDYGGYSVPLSWHDMQYVGDNTPYIEWMALDFVEEEEGSDPMGYSGGSVPMRASFSNSGTASASFYISCDVVETGLDADIGGFQGIVLGAGESGEILFDWRGGETGDFTLNCEALTPTQLVSDDSFGGGSMASETISWTERVDEESLPMVSILVAIFVSVLLVGMWLVRSRSEVDEEEDYIR
;
A
#
# COMPACT_ATOMS: atom_id res chain seq x y z
N MET A 1 -70.19 -28.17 24.93
CA MET A 1 -68.93 -27.40 25.00
C MET A 1 -67.82 -28.36 25.38
N SER A 2 -67.09 -28.85 24.38
CA SER A 2 -66.35 -30.11 24.50
C SER A 2 -64.85 -29.88 24.64
N LYS A 3 -64.20 -30.85 25.30
CA LYS A 3 -62.77 -30.98 25.68
C LYS A 3 -61.73 -30.40 24.70
N ARG A 4 -62.08 -30.16 23.44
CA ARG A 4 -61.22 -29.52 22.42
C ARG A 4 -60.84 -28.07 22.76
N ILE A 5 -61.73 -27.29 23.39
CA ILE A 5 -61.42 -25.90 23.78
C ILE A 5 -60.44 -25.86 24.97
N ALA A 6 -60.63 -26.77 25.94
CA ALA A 6 -59.74 -26.88 27.09
C ALA A 6 -58.33 -27.33 26.67
N VAL A 7 -58.22 -28.32 25.78
CA VAL A 7 -56.93 -28.79 25.25
C VAL A 7 -56.19 -27.68 24.49
N LEU A 8 -56.92 -26.90 23.67
CA LEU A 8 -56.34 -25.77 22.93
C LEU A 8 -55.85 -24.66 23.88
N GLN A 9 -56.58 -24.36 24.94
CA GLN A 9 -56.14 -23.39 25.97
C GLN A 9 -54.92 -23.87 26.75
N THR A 10 -54.83 -25.16 27.09
CA THR A 10 -53.62 -25.71 27.71
C THR A 10 -52.42 -25.75 26.75
N LEU A 11 -52.63 -25.99 25.45
CA LEU A 11 -51.53 -25.94 24.47
C LEU A 11 -51.03 -24.50 24.24
N ILE A 12 -51.93 -23.52 24.23
CA ILE A 12 -51.57 -22.09 24.15
C ILE A 12 -50.82 -21.66 25.42
N MET A 13 -51.24 -22.12 26.60
CA MET A 13 -50.52 -21.83 27.85
C MET A 13 -49.15 -22.55 27.94
N LEU A 14 -49.02 -23.77 27.40
CA LEU A 14 -47.72 -24.44 27.33
C LEU A 14 -46.78 -23.78 26.30
N MET A 15 -47.29 -23.31 25.16
CA MET A 15 -46.49 -22.57 24.17
C MET A 15 -46.08 -21.18 24.66
N SER A 16 -46.88 -20.52 25.52
CA SER A 16 -46.47 -19.27 26.17
C SER A 16 -45.41 -19.46 27.26
N LEU A 17 -45.25 -20.66 27.80
CA LEU A 17 -44.22 -20.99 28.80
C LEU A 17 -42.87 -21.38 28.18
N VAL A 18 -42.80 -21.69 26.88
CA VAL A 18 -41.55 -22.03 26.17
C VAL A 18 -40.96 -20.84 25.40
N ALA A 19 -41.67 -19.71 25.31
CA ALA A 19 -41.18 -18.49 24.66
C ALA A 19 -40.42 -17.52 25.59
N VAL A 20 -40.15 -17.90 26.85
CA VAL A 20 -39.34 -17.12 27.81
C VAL A 20 -38.18 -17.97 28.30
N SER A 21 -37.39 -18.44 27.36
CA SER A 21 -35.95 -18.66 27.59
C SER A 21 -35.24 -18.05 26.39
N GLY A 22 -35.45 -16.76 26.20
CA GLY A 22 -34.45 -15.95 25.52
C GLY A 22 -33.19 -16.07 26.35
N PHE A 23 -32.09 -16.48 25.71
CA PHE A 23 -30.78 -16.21 26.25
C PHE A 23 -30.75 -14.71 26.54
N ALA A 24 -30.68 -14.31 27.80
CA ALA A 24 -30.16 -13.00 28.14
C ALA A 24 -28.69 -13.04 27.75
N ALA A 25 -28.38 -12.66 26.50
CA ALA A 25 -27.13 -11.97 26.28
C ALA A 25 -27.20 -10.76 27.20
N ALA A 26 -26.21 -10.57 28.06
CA ALA A 26 -26.08 -9.33 28.82
C ALA A 26 -26.16 -8.20 27.78
N GLN A 27 -27.21 -7.39 27.86
CA GLN A 27 -27.25 -6.15 27.09
C GLN A 27 -26.28 -5.24 27.83
N GLU A 28 -25.17 -4.91 27.17
CA GLU A 28 -24.20 -3.91 27.66
C GLU A 28 -24.98 -2.67 28.12
N ASN A 29 -24.57 -2.08 29.24
CA ASN A 29 -25.24 -0.91 29.80
C ASN A 29 -24.89 0.31 28.92
N GLU A 30 -25.57 0.43 27.78
CA GLU A 30 -25.32 1.43 26.74
C GLU A 30 -26.35 2.57 26.77
N ALA A 31 -25.87 3.81 26.68
CA ALA A 31 -26.68 4.99 26.39
C ALA A 31 -26.55 5.40 24.92
N THR A 32 -27.67 5.53 24.20
CA THR A 32 -27.68 6.07 22.83
C THR A 32 -28.18 7.51 22.83
N ILE A 33 -27.41 8.42 22.24
CA ILE A 33 -27.75 9.84 22.04
C ILE A 33 -28.12 10.04 20.57
N ASP A 34 -29.41 10.18 20.28
CA ASP A 34 -30.01 10.38 18.95
C ASP A 34 -30.61 11.78 18.75
N SER A 35 -30.41 12.65 19.73
CA SER A 35 -30.90 14.03 19.78
C SER A 35 -29.95 14.88 20.64
N SER A 36 -30.19 16.19 20.73
CA SER A 36 -29.36 17.07 21.55
C SER A 36 -29.59 16.83 23.05
N VAL A 37 -28.53 16.47 23.77
CA VAL A 37 -28.49 16.21 25.21
C VAL A 37 -27.36 17.03 25.82
N THR A 38 -27.56 17.52 27.05
CA THR A 38 -26.55 18.30 27.77
C THR A 38 -26.30 17.70 29.16
N TRP A 39 -25.04 17.51 29.53
CA TRP A 39 -24.58 17.12 30.85
C TRP A 39 -23.89 18.32 31.53
N GLU A 40 -24.47 18.76 32.65
CA GLU A 40 -24.13 19.99 33.38
C GLU A 40 -23.97 19.74 34.89
N SER A 41 -23.80 18.47 35.29
CA SER A 41 -23.54 18.10 36.67
C SER A 41 -22.26 17.28 36.77
N ASP A 42 -21.41 17.62 37.74
CA ASP A 42 -20.28 16.78 38.13
C ASP A 42 -20.75 15.35 38.42
N GLY A 43 -19.91 14.38 38.10
CA GLY A 43 -20.25 12.98 38.27
C GLY A 43 -19.37 12.04 37.46
N TRP A 44 -19.88 10.85 37.20
CA TRP A 44 -19.23 9.80 36.43
C TRP A 44 -20.21 9.23 35.39
N CYS A 45 -19.72 8.43 34.44
CA CYS A 45 -20.60 7.72 33.52
C CYS A 45 -21.41 6.64 34.25
N ASP A 46 -22.74 6.75 34.27
CA ASP A 46 -23.63 5.69 34.76
C ASP A 46 -23.73 4.46 33.81
N TYR A 47 -23.09 4.54 32.64
CA TYR A 47 -23.13 3.56 31.56
C TYR A 47 -21.75 2.95 31.34
N GLU A 48 -21.69 1.76 30.75
CA GLU A 48 -20.43 1.19 30.27
C GLU A 48 -20.04 1.83 28.92
N HIS A 49 -21.03 2.20 28.10
CA HIS A 49 -20.82 2.76 26.78
C HIS A 49 -21.81 3.87 26.46
N VAL A 50 -21.34 4.92 25.79
CA VAL A 50 -22.18 6.02 25.28
C VAL A 50 -21.98 6.14 23.77
N ARG A 51 -23.05 5.97 23.02
CA ARG A 51 -23.04 6.03 21.56
C ARG A 51 -23.82 7.24 21.06
N ILE A 52 -23.13 8.15 20.38
CA ILE A 52 -23.72 9.35 19.76
C ILE A 52 -23.90 9.06 18.27
N VAL A 53 -25.14 8.89 17.84
CA VAL A 53 -25.49 8.48 16.47
C VAL A 53 -25.69 9.68 15.54
N ASP A 54 -25.89 9.44 14.25
CA ASP A 54 -26.19 10.49 13.26
C ASP A 54 -27.33 11.42 13.72
N GLY A 55 -27.07 12.72 13.72
CA GLY A 55 -28.00 13.76 14.20
C GLY A 55 -28.09 13.91 15.72
N GLY A 56 -27.43 13.04 16.48
CA GLY A 56 -27.26 13.16 17.93
C GLY A 56 -26.15 14.14 18.31
N GLU A 57 -26.35 14.85 19.41
CA GLU A 57 -25.39 15.83 19.92
C GLU A 57 -25.31 15.72 21.44
N LEU A 58 -24.15 15.40 21.98
CA LEU A 58 -23.88 15.44 23.41
C LEU A 58 -23.03 16.67 23.72
N THR A 59 -23.50 17.54 24.61
CA THR A 59 -22.72 18.66 25.16
C THR A 59 -22.42 18.40 26.63
N ILE A 60 -21.15 18.37 26.99
CA ILE A 60 -20.66 18.33 28.37
C ILE A 60 -20.13 19.73 28.68
N ARG A 61 -20.71 20.43 29.66
CA ARG A 61 -20.37 21.83 29.94
C ARG A 61 -20.27 22.13 31.44
N ASP A 62 -19.28 22.94 31.82
CA ASP A 62 -19.11 23.50 33.16
C ASP A 62 -19.02 22.42 34.27
N VAL A 63 -18.41 21.28 33.97
CA VAL A 63 -18.34 20.13 34.89
C VAL A 63 -16.94 19.54 35.05
N VAL A 64 -16.73 18.89 36.19
CA VAL A 64 -15.69 17.88 36.37
C VAL A 64 -16.35 16.50 36.26
N PHE A 65 -16.00 15.78 35.20
CA PHE A 65 -16.65 14.53 34.83
C PHE A 65 -15.63 13.39 34.78
N ASP A 66 -15.78 12.42 35.68
CA ASP A 66 -14.96 11.21 35.70
C ASP A 66 -15.42 10.26 34.58
N LEU A 67 -14.58 10.14 33.56
CA LEU A 67 -14.85 9.32 32.39
C LEU A 67 -14.61 7.85 32.75
N SER A 68 -15.66 7.19 33.23
CA SER A 68 -15.70 5.76 33.57
C SER A 68 -16.38 4.90 32.49
N CYS A 69 -16.51 5.40 31.27
CA CYS A 69 -17.17 4.74 30.13
C CYS A 69 -16.47 5.02 28.81
N ASP A 70 -16.72 4.15 27.83
CA ASP A 70 -16.32 4.39 26.45
C ASP A 70 -17.33 5.27 25.72
N ILE A 71 -16.86 6.17 24.86
CA ILE A 71 -17.73 7.01 24.03
C ILE A 71 -17.44 6.74 22.56
N THR A 72 -18.45 6.36 21.79
CA THR A 72 -18.38 6.27 20.33
C THR A 72 -19.25 7.34 19.69
N ILE A 73 -18.66 8.18 18.86
CA ILE A 73 -19.35 9.16 18.03
C ILE A 73 -19.38 8.62 16.61
N GLU A 74 -20.55 8.24 16.13
CA GLU A 74 -20.73 7.77 14.75
C GLU A 74 -20.66 8.92 13.74
N GLU A 75 -20.56 8.58 12.46
CA GLU A 75 -20.68 9.56 11.39
C GLU A 75 -21.96 10.39 11.55
N GLY A 76 -21.84 11.72 11.48
CA GLY A 76 -22.95 12.65 11.72
C GLY A 76 -23.28 12.96 13.18
N GLY A 77 -22.70 12.23 14.14
CA GLY A 77 -22.79 12.51 15.58
C GLY A 77 -21.81 13.59 16.04
N VAL A 78 -22.12 14.28 17.14
CA VAL A 78 -21.31 15.38 17.69
C VAL A 78 -21.13 15.27 19.20
N LEU A 79 -19.88 15.36 19.67
CA LEU A 79 -19.53 15.58 21.08
C LEU A 79 -18.91 16.98 21.25
N ASN A 80 -19.53 17.81 22.08
CA ASN A 80 -19.01 19.12 22.48
C ASN A 80 -18.60 19.05 23.96
N VAL A 81 -17.36 19.38 24.27
CA VAL A 81 -16.86 19.54 25.65
C VAL A 81 -16.44 20.99 25.83
N GLU A 82 -17.12 21.68 26.73
CA GLU A 82 -17.00 23.13 26.90
C GLU A 82 -16.69 23.46 28.37
N ASP A 83 -15.59 24.19 28.60
CA ASP A 83 -15.17 24.65 29.93
C ASP A 83 -15.24 23.55 31.01
N SER A 84 -14.90 22.31 30.63
CA SER A 84 -15.05 21.11 31.47
C SER A 84 -13.73 20.36 31.64
N VAL A 85 -13.62 19.59 32.71
CA VAL A 85 -12.56 18.61 32.91
C VAL A 85 -13.16 17.23 32.70
N LEU A 86 -12.70 16.53 31.68
CA LEU A 86 -13.07 15.16 31.37
C LEU A 86 -11.84 14.28 31.53
N GLY A 87 -11.92 13.20 32.27
CA GLY A 87 -10.78 12.31 32.44
C GLY A 87 -11.09 11.21 33.40
N CYS A 88 -10.26 10.18 33.42
CA CYS A 88 -10.48 9.06 34.32
C CYS A 88 -9.79 9.31 35.67
N ASP A 89 -10.37 8.73 36.73
CA ASP A 89 -9.87 8.79 38.10
C ASP A 89 -9.70 10.23 38.62
N LEU A 90 -10.71 11.07 38.32
CA LEU A 90 -10.78 12.45 38.81
C LEU A 90 -11.37 12.52 40.23
N SER A 91 -11.98 11.44 40.72
CA SER A 91 -12.57 11.42 42.06
C SER A 91 -11.49 11.39 43.15
N GLU A 92 -11.40 12.46 43.96
CA GLU A 92 -10.58 12.53 45.18
C GLU A 92 -11.17 11.66 46.32
N GLU A 93 -11.24 10.34 46.18
CA GLU A 93 -11.42 9.47 47.35
C GLU A 93 -10.06 9.36 48.08
N PRO A 94 -9.92 9.77 49.36
CA PRO A 94 -8.63 9.89 50.05
C PRO A 94 -7.93 8.57 50.42
N ASP A 95 -8.41 7.44 49.90
CA ASP A 95 -8.17 6.13 50.48
C ASP A 95 -7.46 5.20 49.48
N GLY A 96 -6.24 5.59 49.11
CA GLY A 96 -5.21 4.69 48.59
C GLY A 96 -4.99 4.71 47.07
N PHE A 97 -3.83 4.19 46.67
CA PHE A 97 -3.43 3.96 45.28
C PHE A 97 -4.48 3.14 44.54
N THR A 98 -5.30 3.83 43.74
CA THR A 98 -6.01 3.23 42.62
C THR A 98 -4.98 3.14 41.52
N ASN A 99 -4.55 1.93 41.15
CA ASN A 99 -3.86 1.72 39.88
C ASN A 99 -4.89 2.00 38.77
N SER A 100 -5.23 3.27 38.57
CA SER A 100 -6.22 3.67 37.60
C SER A 100 -5.62 3.49 36.23
N ASP A 101 -6.41 2.91 35.34
CA ASP A 101 -6.03 2.76 33.95
C ASP A 101 -6.13 4.15 33.29
N CYS A 102 -5.24 5.07 33.67
CA CYS A 102 -5.22 6.48 33.31
C CYS A 102 -3.83 6.98 32.92
N GLY A 103 -2.90 6.05 32.62
CA GLY A 103 -1.48 6.40 32.45
C GLY A 103 -0.84 6.85 33.78
N TYR A 104 -0.83 5.97 34.77
CA TYR A 104 -0.34 6.23 36.14
C TYR A 104 1.21 6.25 36.28
N GLY A 105 1.95 5.86 35.25
CA GLY A 105 3.40 5.71 35.31
C GLY A 105 4.17 6.63 34.37
N LEU A 106 5.49 6.47 34.41
CA LEU A 106 6.43 7.03 33.45
C LEU A 106 7.22 5.91 32.76
N LYS A 107 7.72 6.18 31.56
CA LYS A 107 8.61 5.31 30.81
C LYS A 107 9.64 6.13 30.04
N GLY A 108 10.89 5.70 30.04
CA GLY A 108 11.94 6.34 29.24
C GLY A 108 11.79 6.13 27.73
N TYR A 109 12.53 6.90 26.93
CA TYR A 109 12.63 6.71 25.47
C TYR A 109 13.61 5.59 25.06
N GLY A 110 14.40 5.05 26.00
CA GLY A 110 15.39 3.99 25.73
C GLY A 110 16.82 4.50 25.43
N TYR A 111 17.05 5.81 25.52
CA TYR A 111 18.40 6.39 25.41
C TYR A 111 19.28 6.03 26.62
N TRP A 112 20.59 5.99 26.40
CA TRP A 112 21.58 5.49 27.36
C TRP A 112 22.68 6.51 27.69
N ASP A 113 22.86 7.53 26.86
CA ASP A 113 23.80 8.60 27.13
C ASP A 113 23.31 9.47 28.28
N GLU A 114 24.24 10.01 29.07
CA GLU A 114 23.92 10.75 30.30
C GLU A 114 22.97 11.94 30.10
N GLY A 115 23.08 12.63 28.97
CA GLY A 115 22.22 13.78 28.67
C GLY A 115 20.79 13.40 28.25
N SER A 116 20.60 12.19 27.71
CA SER A 116 19.32 11.78 27.11
C SER A 116 18.67 10.60 27.83
N ARG A 117 19.37 9.91 28.75
CA ARG A 117 18.80 8.82 29.55
C ARG A 117 17.60 9.32 30.35
N ALA A 118 16.64 8.43 30.54
CA ALA A 118 15.50 8.70 31.39
C ALA A 118 15.95 8.98 32.82
N SER A 119 15.35 9.97 33.49
CA SER A 119 15.62 10.20 34.89
C SER A 119 14.43 10.83 35.60
N PHE A 120 14.34 10.62 36.90
CA PHE A 120 13.37 11.30 37.75
C PHE A 120 14.04 11.81 39.03
N ARG A 121 13.50 12.89 39.57
CA ARG A 121 13.94 13.48 40.83
C ARG A 121 13.36 12.68 42.00
N VAL A 122 14.20 12.35 42.97
CA VAL A 122 13.78 11.70 44.20
C VAL A 122 12.87 12.68 44.97
N PRO A 123 11.64 12.30 45.33
CA PRO A 123 10.75 13.18 46.09
C PRO A 123 11.17 13.21 47.56
N ASN A 124 12.12 14.08 47.91
CA ASN A 124 12.65 14.21 49.27
C ASN A 124 12.31 15.56 49.93
N GLU A 125 11.52 16.41 49.28
CA GLU A 125 11.11 17.71 49.83
C GLU A 125 10.31 17.51 51.13
N GLY A 126 10.81 18.07 52.23
CA GLY A 126 10.15 17.98 53.54
C GLY A 126 10.41 16.68 54.32
N ILE A 127 11.25 15.79 53.80
CA ILE A 127 11.71 14.59 54.51
C ILE A 127 12.94 14.94 55.36
N GLU A 128 12.89 14.67 56.67
CA GLU A 128 14.02 14.85 57.59
C GLU A 128 14.61 13.48 57.99
N GLY A 129 15.93 13.32 57.85
CA GLY A 129 16.65 12.10 58.23
C GLY A 129 16.75 11.04 57.14
N ASP A 130 17.26 9.87 57.51
CA ASP A 130 17.44 8.73 56.60
C ASP A 130 16.09 8.14 56.16
N PHE A 131 15.97 7.78 54.88
CA PHE A 131 14.76 7.16 54.32
C PHE A 131 15.08 6.10 53.27
N THR A 132 14.13 5.20 53.04
CA THR A 132 14.16 4.25 51.93
C THR A 132 13.13 4.65 50.88
N MET A 133 13.47 4.44 49.60
CA MET A 133 12.53 4.60 48.51
C MET A 133 12.51 3.33 47.67
N THR A 134 11.34 2.69 47.58
CA THR A 134 11.11 1.56 46.69
C THR A 134 10.44 2.02 45.41
N MET A 135 11.13 1.85 44.29
CA MET A 135 10.62 2.10 42.94
C MET A 135 9.95 0.85 42.40
N HIS A 136 8.76 0.98 41.79
CA HIS A 136 8.01 -0.10 41.16
C HIS A 136 7.85 0.12 39.67
N SER A 137 7.72 -0.98 38.92
CA SER A 137 7.56 -0.98 37.46
C SER A 137 6.10 -0.97 37.03
N VAL A 138 5.81 -0.28 35.92
CA VAL A 138 4.49 -0.31 35.27
C VAL A 138 4.13 -1.75 34.87
N GLY A 139 2.93 -2.20 35.26
CA GLY A 139 2.43 -3.54 34.96
C GLY A 139 3.25 -4.70 35.55
N GLY A 140 4.16 -4.43 36.50
CA GLY A 140 5.07 -5.43 37.06
C GLY A 140 6.19 -5.86 36.10
N ALA A 141 6.54 -5.02 35.12
CA ALA A 141 7.63 -5.28 34.18
C ALA A 141 8.98 -5.51 34.88
N SER A 142 9.78 -6.45 34.38
CA SER A 142 11.06 -6.77 35.02
C SER A 142 12.14 -5.73 34.70
N TYR A 143 12.82 -5.23 35.73
CA TYR A 143 14.06 -4.46 35.65
C TYR A 143 15.31 -5.31 35.40
N TYR A 144 15.16 -6.60 35.08
CA TYR A 144 16.30 -7.48 34.84
C TYR A 144 17.26 -6.91 33.78
N GLY A 145 18.50 -6.66 34.20
CA GLY A 145 19.55 -6.12 33.32
C GLY A 145 19.52 -4.60 33.15
N ALA A 146 18.57 -3.90 33.78
CA ALA A 146 18.56 -2.44 33.86
C ALA A 146 19.56 -1.93 34.90
N GLN A 147 19.92 -0.65 34.79
CA GLN A 147 20.85 0.03 35.66
C GLN A 147 20.29 1.39 36.10
N ALA A 148 20.55 1.75 37.36
CA ALA A 148 20.30 3.07 37.91
C ALA A 148 21.61 3.82 38.17
N PHE A 149 21.59 5.14 37.98
CA PHE A 149 22.72 6.06 38.14
C PHE A 149 22.31 7.19 39.08
N ILE A 150 23.07 7.40 40.16
CA ILE A 150 22.80 8.45 41.16
C ILE A 150 24.07 9.28 41.32
N GLY A 151 24.04 10.54 40.84
CA GLY A 151 25.23 11.38 40.77
C GLY A 151 26.38 10.69 40.01
N ASP A 152 27.60 10.78 40.55
CA ASP A 152 28.81 10.16 39.98
C ASP A 152 29.07 8.73 40.50
N SER A 153 28.06 8.06 41.08
CA SER A 153 28.24 6.71 41.64
C SER A 153 28.45 5.65 40.54
N ASP A 154 29.06 4.52 40.93
CA ASP A 154 29.01 3.33 40.08
C ASP A 154 27.55 2.92 39.80
N PRO A 155 27.24 2.36 38.61
CA PRO A 155 25.88 1.97 38.26
C PRO A 155 25.34 0.88 39.18
N ILE A 156 24.12 1.09 39.65
CA ILE A 156 23.38 0.14 40.49
C ILE A 156 22.62 -0.80 39.57
N SER A 157 22.85 -2.11 39.71
CA SER A 157 22.11 -3.10 38.92
C SER A 157 20.71 -3.30 39.49
N LEU A 158 19.71 -3.21 38.62
CA LEU A 158 18.31 -3.44 38.95
C LEU A 158 17.89 -4.87 38.57
N ASN A 159 16.87 -5.39 39.26
CA ASN A 159 16.29 -6.71 38.99
C ASN A 159 14.90 -6.80 39.61
N GLY A 160 14.09 -7.78 39.18
CA GLY A 160 12.71 -7.94 39.65
C GLY A 160 11.80 -6.81 39.14
N SER A 161 10.61 -6.67 39.70
CA SER A 161 9.65 -5.64 39.32
C SER A 161 9.71 -4.39 40.22
N SER A 162 10.61 -4.38 41.22
CA SER A 162 10.85 -3.26 42.12
C SER A 162 12.30 -3.21 42.61
N HIS A 163 12.75 -2.04 43.06
CA HIS A 163 14.08 -1.85 43.64
C HIS A 163 14.04 -0.81 44.76
N THR A 164 14.73 -1.09 45.87
CA THR A 164 14.81 -0.19 47.03
C THR A 164 16.16 0.53 47.04
N PHE A 165 16.11 1.86 47.09
CA PHE A 165 17.24 2.75 47.32
C PHE A 165 17.25 3.20 48.78
N GLU A 166 18.44 3.32 49.36
CA GLU A 166 18.65 3.84 50.70
C GLU A 166 19.31 5.21 50.60
N PHE A 167 18.70 6.22 51.23
CA PHE A 167 19.22 7.58 51.28
C PHE A 167 19.52 7.96 52.73
N SER A 168 20.76 8.38 52.99
CA SER A 168 21.07 9.10 54.23
C SER A 168 20.47 10.50 54.18
N ASP A 169 20.25 11.13 55.34
CA ASP A 169 19.74 12.50 55.44
C ASP A 169 20.28 13.40 54.33
N THR A 170 19.35 13.81 53.46
CA THR A 170 19.67 14.47 52.19
C THR A 170 19.69 15.98 52.33
N ASP A 171 19.32 16.55 53.49
CA ASP A 171 19.23 18.00 53.73
C ASP A 171 18.46 18.77 52.62
N GLY A 172 17.56 18.10 51.89
CA GLY A 172 16.84 18.65 50.75
C GLY A 172 17.67 18.84 49.46
N GLU A 173 18.76 18.08 49.29
CA GLU A 173 19.54 18.05 48.03
C GLU A 173 18.71 17.48 46.87
N ASP A 174 18.88 18.07 45.68
CA ASP A 174 18.27 17.57 44.44
C ASP A 174 18.98 16.30 43.97
N ILE A 175 18.34 15.14 44.22
CA ILE A 175 18.85 13.83 43.80
C ILE A 175 18.08 13.34 42.58
N TRP A 176 18.81 12.96 41.54
CA TRP A 176 18.25 12.39 40.31
C TRP A 176 18.67 10.93 40.13
N ILE A 177 17.71 10.09 39.79
CA ILE A 177 17.96 8.69 39.42
C ILE A 177 17.87 8.58 37.90
N GLY A 178 19.00 8.38 37.24
CA GLY A 178 19.08 8.04 35.83
C GLY A 178 18.86 6.54 35.60
N LEU A 179 18.11 6.17 34.57
CA LEU A 179 17.71 4.80 34.27
C LEU A 179 18.12 4.39 32.85
N ILE A 180 18.72 3.21 32.73
CA ILE A 180 19.07 2.60 31.44
C ILE A 180 18.61 1.14 31.44
N GLY A 181 17.84 0.74 30.44
CA GLY A 181 17.45 -0.65 30.25
C GLY A 181 18.44 -1.43 29.39
N TYR A 182 18.41 -2.75 29.53
CA TYR A 182 19.25 -3.64 28.73
C TYR A 182 18.93 -3.49 27.24
N GLY A 183 19.97 -3.34 26.41
CA GLY A 183 19.82 -3.29 24.95
C GLY A 183 18.99 -2.10 24.44
N GLN A 184 19.02 -0.95 25.14
CA GLN A 184 18.20 0.24 24.83
C GLN A 184 16.70 0.05 25.07
N SER A 185 16.32 -0.96 25.87
CA SER A 185 14.94 -1.10 26.30
C SER A 185 14.57 0.07 27.24
N PRO A 186 13.36 0.63 27.12
CA PRO A 186 12.92 1.68 28.03
C PRO A 186 12.65 1.11 29.43
N VAL A 187 12.97 1.89 30.47
CA VAL A 187 12.67 1.55 31.87
C VAL A 187 11.44 2.35 32.31
N SER A 188 10.52 1.72 33.04
CA SER A 188 9.29 2.35 33.53
C SER A 188 9.23 2.44 35.04
N VAL A 189 8.48 3.43 35.53
CA VAL A 189 8.21 3.67 36.95
C VAL A 189 6.71 3.84 37.12
N SER A 190 6.06 2.93 37.83
CA SER A 190 4.62 3.01 38.16
C SER A 190 4.35 3.98 39.30
N HIS A 191 5.12 3.82 40.38
CA HIS A 191 5.02 4.58 41.61
C HIS A 191 6.31 4.39 42.40
N VAL A 192 6.49 5.24 43.40
CA VAL A 192 7.51 5.10 44.43
C VAL A 192 6.84 5.04 45.80
N ILE A 193 7.38 4.21 46.68
CA ILE A 193 7.01 4.13 48.09
C ILE A 193 8.20 4.63 48.89
N ILE A 194 8.00 5.70 49.67
CA ILE A 194 9.02 6.28 50.53
C ILE A 194 8.69 5.96 51.98
N GLU A 195 9.62 5.31 52.69
CA GLU A 195 9.46 4.97 54.10
C GLU A 195 10.40 5.86 54.94
N VAL A 196 9.83 6.64 55.85
CA VAL A 196 10.55 7.53 56.79
C VAL A 196 10.09 7.22 58.21
N GLY A 197 10.93 6.53 58.98
CA GLY A 197 10.58 6.11 60.34
C GLY A 197 9.40 5.12 60.38
N ASN A 198 8.19 5.61 60.68
CA ASN A 198 6.94 4.81 60.66
C ASN A 198 5.91 5.36 59.66
N GLU A 199 6.29 6.35 58.85
CA GLU A 199 5.46 6.95 57.83
C GLU A 199 5.81 6.36 56.47
N GLU A 200 4.78 6.17 55.64
CA GLU A 200 4.88 5.66 54.27
C GLU A 200 4.19 6.68 53.37
N ILE A 201 4.90 7.13 52.34
CA ILE A 201 4.40 8.06 51.33
C ILE A 201 4.46 7.35 49.98
N GLU A 202 3.31 7.20 49.34
CA GLU A 202 3.22 6.63 48.00
C GLU A 202 2.94 7.74 46.98
N LEU A 203 3.66 7.72 45.86
CA LEU A 203 3.50 8.70 44.79
C LEU A 203 3.51 8.00 43.43
N GLU A 204 2.50 8.29 42.60
CA GLU A 204 2.42 7.75 41.23
C GLU A 204 3.54 8.30 40.34
N GLY A 205 3.89 7.52 39.33
CA GLY A 205 5.01 7.81 38.46
C GLY A 205 4.85 9.14 37.73
N TYR A 206 3.67 9.46 37.20
CA TYR A 206 3.47 10.70 36.45
C TYR A 206 3.53 11.98 37.32
N TYR A 207 3.45 11.86 38.65
CA TYR A 207 3.71 12.97 39.57
C TYR A 207 5.20 13.22 39.81
N LEU A 208 6.07 12.27 39.42
CA LEU A 208 7.51 12.45 39.55
C LEU A 208 7.99 13.50 38.55
N GLU A 209 8.74 14.48 39.06
CA GLU A 209 9.50 15.36 38.19
C GLU A 209 10.53 14.54 37.41
N SER A 210 10.48 14.62 36.09
CA SER A 210 11.24 13.74 35.22
C SER A 210 11.87 14.46 34.02
N MET A 211 12.90 13.83 33.48
CA MET A 211 13.55 14.22 32.23
C MET A 211 13.62 13.01 31.30
N ASN A 212 13.37 13.24 30.01
CA ASN A 212 13.44 12.20 28.98
C ASN A 212 12.56 10.98 29.31
N MET A 213 11.37 11.25 29.85
CA MET A 213 10.33 10.26 30.08
C MET A 213 9.02 10.72 29.44
N MET A 214 8.18 9.74 29.15
CA MET A 214 6.80 9.87 28.67
C MET A 214 5.88 9.17 29.67
N ALA A 215 4.57 9.43 29.64
CA ALA A 215 3.66 8.67 30.48
C ALA A 215 3.62 7.19 30.09
N ALA A 216 3.14 6.36 31.00
CA ALA A 216 3.00 4.94 30.80
C ALA A 216 1.86 4.38 31.66
N GLY A 217 1.41 3.19 31.31
CA GLY A 217 0.27 2.54 31.95
C GLY A 217 -0.87 2.34 30.97
N GLU A 218 -1.87 1.60 31.40
CA GLU A 218 -3.07 1.38 30.60
C GLU A 218 -3.97 2.62 30.62
N ARG A 219 -4.82 2.73 29.61
CA ARG A 219 -5.91 3.71 29.52
C ARG A 219 -7.19 2.92 29.40
N GLY A 220 -8.00 2.91 30.44
CA GLY A 220 -9.14 2.03 30.63
C GLY A 220 -10.39 2.48 29.86
N HIS A 221 -10.41 3.73 29.41
CA HIS A 221 -11.53 4.30 28.67
C HIS A 221 -11.06 5.00 27.39
N GLU A 222 -11.86 4.87 26.34
CA GLU A 222 -11.60 5.47 25.05
C GLU A 222 -12.77 6.28 24.48
N ILE A 223 -12.41 7.30 23.72
CA ILE A 223 -13.32 8.07 22.88
C ILE A 223 -12.95 7.78 21.42
N VAL A 224 -13.90 7.25 20.67
CA VAL A 224 -13.76 6.95 19.23
C VAL A 224 -14.66 7.87 18.43
N ALA A 225 -14.07 8.76 17.63
CA ALA A 225 -14.80 9.75 16.85
C ALA A 225 -14.76 9.42 15.35
N ASN A 226 -15.84 8.83 14.83
CA ASN A 226 -16.14 8.80 13.38
C ASN A 226 -16.95 10.03 12.94
N GLY A 227 -17.61 10.72 13.87
CA GLY A 227 -18.23 12.03 13.68
C GLY A 227 -17.32 13.18 14.08
N HIS A 228 -17.84 14.12 14.88
CA HIS A 228 -17.10 15.31 15.32
C HIS A 228 -16.94 15.38 16.85
N ILE A 229 -15.74 15.74 17.30
CA ILE A 229 -15.46 16.14 18.68
C ILE A 229 -14.91 17.57 18.71
N SER A 230 -15.49 18.40 19.57
CA SER A 230 -15.02 19.76 19.85
C SER A 230 -14.64 19.90 21.33
N LEU A 231 -13.41 20.32 21.60
CA LEU A 231 -12.92 20.64 22.94
C LEU A 231 -12.65 22.14 23.01
N SER A 232 -13.41 22.87 23.83
CA SER A 232 -13.28 24.31 23.97
C SER A 232 -13.04 24.67 25.44
N GLY A 233 -11.90 25.30 25.74
CA GLY A 233 -11.60 25.72 27.11
C GLY A 233 -11.51 24.56 28.11
N SER A 234 -11.32 23.33 27.62
CA SER A 234 -11.54 22.10 28.40
C SER A 234 -10.23 21.37 28.69
N SER A 235 -10.26 20.42 29.62
CA SER A 235 -9.15 19.52 29.91
C SER A 235 -9.56 18.09 29.66
N LEU A 236 -8.78 17.35 28.85
CA LEU A 236 -8.92 15.91 28.69
C LEU A 236 -7.73 15.21 29.36
N VAL A 237 -8.00 14.26 30.26
CA VAL A 237 -6.97 13.61 31.10
C VAL A 237 -7.05 12.09 30.98
N GLY A 238 -5.91 11.43 30.70
CA GLY A 238 -5.75 9.97 30.76
C GLY A 238 -6.58 9.16 29.75
N THR A 239 -7.36 9.83 28.91
CA THR A 239 -8.31 9.19 27.98
C THR A 239 -7.64 8.83 26.67
N LYS A 240 -7.93 7.64 26.14
CA LYS A 240 -7.49 7.26 24.79
C LYS A 240 -8.41 7.89 23.75
N LEU A 241 -7.84 8.64 22.81
CA LEU A 241 -8.61 9.32 21.76
C LEU A 241 -8.25 8.78 20.37
N ILE A 242 -9.27 8.31 19.66
CA ILE A 242 -9.17 7.76 18.31
C ILE A 242 -10.08 8.56 17.38
N ILE A 243 -9.55 9.04 16.27
CA ILE A 243 -10.29 9.70 15.20
C ILE A 243 -10.38 8.72 14.04
N GLY A 244 -11.59 8.29 13.70
CA GLY A 244 -11.84 7.33 12.62
C GLY A 244 -11.60 7.90 11.22
N GLU A 245 -11.90 7.10 10.19
CA GLU A 245 -11.52 7.37 8.79
C GLU A 245 -11.92 8.75 8.27
N ASN A 246 -13.11 9.22 8.66
CA ASN A 246 -13.65 10.54 8.30
C ASN A 246 -14.00 11.38 9.54
N GLY A 247 -13.49 10.97 10.70
CA GLY A 247 -13.72 11.65 11.96
C GLY A 247 -12.97 12.98 12.04
N SER A 248 -13.39 13.83 12.98
CA SER A 248 -12.71 15.09 13.22
C SER A 248 -12.64 15.49 14.69
N LEU A 249 -11.48 16.03 15.07
CA LEU A 249 -11.23 16.69 16.35
C LEU A 249 -10.85 18.14 16.12
N VAL A 250 -11.48 19.03 16.88
CA VAL A 250 -11.04 20.42 17.04
C VAL A 250 -10.83 20.68 18.52
N SER A 251 -9.58 20.95 18.90
CA SER A 251 -9.22 21.39 20.24
C SER A 251 -8.84 22.87 20.21
N ASN A 252 -9.51 23.69 21.02
CA ASN A 252 -9.27 25.12 21.11
C ASN A 252 -9.16 25.58 22.58
N SER A 253 -8.03 26.17 22.93
CA SER A 253 -7.77 26.65 24.30
C SER A 253 -7.94 25.55 25.36
N SER A 254 -7.57 24.32 25.01
CA SER A 254 -7.77 23.14 25.85
C SER A 254 -6.44 22.51 26.28
N ALA A 255 -6.47 21.74 27.36
CA ALA A 255 -5.34 20.96 27.87
C ALA A 255 -5.56 19.46 27.60
N LEU A 256 -4.53 18.77 27.16
CA LEU A 256 -4.55 17.33 26.89
C LEU A 256 -3.42 16.67 27.66
N ASP A 257 -3.73 16.09 28.81
CA ASP A 257 -2.75 15.41 29.67
C ASP A 257 -2.91 13.89 29.54
N ARG A 258 -1.84 13.17 29.20
CA ARG A 258 -1.89 11.70 29.05
C ARG A 258 -2.89 11.20 27.99
N VAL A 259 -3.23 12.08 27.04
CA VAL A 259 -4.10 11.76 25.91
C VAL A 259 -3.30 11.27 24.70
N GLY A 260 -2.09 11.80 24.51
CA GLY A 260 -1.27 11.42 23.38
C GLY A 260 -0.78 9.97 23.47
N PRO A 261 -0.58 9.29 22.33
CA PRO A 261 -0.89 9.78 20.99
C PRO A 261 -2.38 9.74 20.73
N ILE A 262 -2.92 10.82 20.14
CA ILE A 262 -4.22 10.78 19.45
C ILE A 262 -4.04 9.96 18.17
N LEU A 263 -4.87 8.95 17.97
CA LEU A 263 -4.75 8.04 16.82
C LEU A 263 -5.71 8.47 15.69
N SER A 264 -5.18 9.07 14.63
CA SER A 264 -5.90 9.45 13.41
C SER A 264 -5.88 8.29 12.41
N GLN A 265 -6.98 7.53 12.35
CA GLN A 265 -7.13 6.28 11.62
C GLN A 265 -7.80 6.50 10.26
N GLY A 266 -7.11 7.18 9.35
CA GLY A 266 -7.51 7.25 7.94
C GLY A 266 -7.15 8.57 7.28
N ASP A 267 -7.05 8.55 5.94
CA ASP A 267 -6.62 9.71 5.17
C ASP A 267 -7.66 10.84 5.15
N GLY A 268 -8.94 10.55 5.44
CA GLY A 268 -9.99 11.54 5.60
C GLY A 268 -10.08 12.16 7.01
N SER A 269 -9.30 11.65 7.97
CA SER A 269 -9.37 12.09 9.36
C SER A 269 -8.76 13.48 9.56
N ILE A 270 -9.34 14.24 10.50
CA ILE A 270 -8.96 15.64 10.73
C ILE A 270 -8.66 15.88 12.21
N VAL A 271 -7.45 16.32 12.53
CA VAL A 271 -7.04 16.75 13.87
C VAL A 271 -6.57 18.19 13.82
N ARG A 272 -7.29 19.09 14.49
CA ARG A 272 -6.92 20.51 14.60
C ARG A 272 -6.66 20.88 16.06
N ILE A 273 -5.42 21.24 16.35
CA ILE A 273 -4.96 21.67 17.68
C ILE A 273 -4.67 23.17 17.63
N VAL A 274 -5.47 23.96 18.34
CA VAL A 274 -5.45 25.42 18.30
C VAL A 274 -5.33 25.97 19.72
N ASN A 275 -4.37 26.86 19.98
CA ASN A 275 -4.14 27.48 21.29
C ASN A 275 -4.13 26.49 22.48
N SER A 276 -3.73 25.24 22.26
CA SER A 276 -3.89 24.14 23.21
C SER A 276 -2.54 23.60 23.67
N THR A 277 -2.53 22.82 24.74
CA THR A 277 -1.31 22.26 25.33
C THR A 277 -1.42 20.76 25.53
N PHE A 278 -0.40 20.02 25.12
CA PHE A 278 -0.23 18.61 25.49
C PHE A 278 0.75 18.48 26.65
N SER A 279 0.53 17.49 27.50
CA SER A 279 1.48 17.01 28.50
C SER A 279 1.44 15.50 28.59
N ASN A 280 2.60 14.90 28.91
CA ASN A 280 2.70 13.50 29.28
C ASN A 280 2.06 12.53 28.29
N SER A 281 2.27 12.69 26.97
CA SER A 281 1.90 11.66 26.00
C SER A 281 2.48 10.29 26.38
N LEU A 282 1.77 9.21 26.07
CA LEU A 282 2.15 7.82 26.39
C LEU A 282 3.05 7.19 25.32
N ASP A 283 3.36 7.95 24.28
CA ASP A 283 4.24 7.59 23.18
C ASP A 283 5.12 8.79 22.82
N ASP A 284 6.08 8.60 21.93
CA ASP A 284 7.01 9.63 21.49
C ASP A 284 6.41 10.67 20.53
N HIS A 285 5.10 10.75 20.44
CA HIS A 285 4.37 11.77 19.68
C HIS A 285 3.00 12.07 20.31
N ASP A 286 2.54 13.32 20.19
CA ASP A 286 1.23 13.75 20.68
C ASP A 286 0.08 13.30 19.76
N VAL A 287 0.33 13.18 18.45
CA VAL A 287 -0.65 12.72 17.44
C VAL A 287 0.02 11.76 16.46
N ARG A 288 -0.65 10.66 16.12
CA ARG A 288 -0.24 9.73 15.07
C ARG A 288 -1.30 9.69 13.99
N GLY A 289 -0.90 9.91 12.74
CA GLY A 289 -1.81 9.85 11.59
C GLY A 289 -1.36 8.88 10.50
N THR A 290 -2.27 8.61 9.57
CA THR A 290 -1.94 7.99 8.29
C THR A 290 -1.27 9.00 7.35
N ALA A 291 -0.79 8.51 6.20
CA ALA A 291 -0.07 9.26 5.17
C ALA A 291 -0.67 10.63 4.81
N PHE A 292 -2.01 10.72 4.70
CA PHE A 292 -2.68 11.92 4.23
C PHE A 292 -3.69 12.52 5.21
N SER A 293 -3.78 11.98 6.43
CA SER A 293 -4.57 12.57 7.52
C SER A 293 -4.28 14.06 7.71
N GLU A 294 -5.31 14.89 7.90
CA GLU A 294 -5.13 16.33 8.12
C GLU A 294 -4.76 16.60 9.57
N ILE A 295 -3.53 17.07 9.82
CA ILE A 295 -3.07 17.47 11.16
C ILE A 295 -2.69 18.95 11.09
N THR A 296 -3.41 19.80 11.82
CA THR A 296 -3.14 21.24 11.92
C THR A 296 -2.74 21.60 13.34
N TRP A 297 -1.67 22.39 13.47
CA TRP A 297 -1.09 22.79 14.75
C TRP A 297 -0.86 24.30 14.79
N GLU A 298 -1.71 25.03 15.52
CA GLU A 298 -1.70 26.49 15.58
C GLU A 298 -1.53 26.99 17.01
N ASN A 299 -0.49 27.81 17.26
CA ASN A 299 -0.22 28.44 18.55
C ASN A 299 -0.31 27.49 19.76
N SER A 300 0.07 26.22 19.56
CA SER A 300 -0.10 25.15 20.53
C SER A 300 1.26 24.59 20.95
N VAL A 301 1.32 24.00 22.15
CA VAL A 301 2.55 23.45 22.74
C VAL A 301 2.39 21.95 22.91
N GLY A 302 3.34 21.17 22.41
CA GLY A 302 3.33 19.70 22.55
C GLY A 302 3.86 19.26 23.92
N SER A 303 3.86 17.95 24.20
CA SER A 303 4.44 17.41 25.44
C SER A 303 5.93 17.77 25.59
N GLY A 304 6.64 17.94 24.47
CA GLY A 304 8.01 18.46 24.43
C GLY A 304 9.08 17.40 24.67
N GLY A 305 10.33 17.84 24.83
CA GLY A 305 11.48 16.94 24.92
C GLY A 305 11.65 16.09 23.65
N PHE A 306 11.67 14.76 23.83
CA PHE A 306 11.71 13.78 22.75
C PHE A 306 10.32 13.36 22.25
N THR A 307 9.23 13.95 22.77
CA THR A 307 7.89 13.76 22.20
C THR A 307 7.67 14.73 21.04
N ASP A 308 7.45 14.20 19.85
CA ASP A 308 7.08 14.97 18.67
C ASP A 308 5.63 15.46 18.74
N ARG A 309 5.32 16.56 18.04
CA ARG A 309 3.94 17.04 17.99
C ARG A 309 3.06 16.06 17.22
N TRP A 310 3.60 15.49 16.16
CA TRP A 310 2.92 14.46 15.39
C TRP A 310 3.84 13.68 14.46
N GLU A 311 3.39 12.50 14.07
CA GLU A 311 3.97 11.70 13.00
C GLU A 311 2.90 11.21 12.03
N ARG A 312 3.27 11.02 10.77
CA ARG A 312 2.49 10.27 9.78
C ARG A 312 3.18 8.99 9.39
N ARG A 313 2.40 7.92 9.24
CA ARG A 313 2.92 6.59 8.94
C ARG A 313 2.23 5.97 7.74
N VAL A 314 2.98 5.11 7.06
CA VAL A 314 2.54 4.26 5.96
C VAL A 314 2.85 2.81 6.32
N VAL A 315 1.92 1.90 6.07
CA VAL A 315 2.06 0.45 6.30
C VAL A 315 1.53 -0.30 5.08
N ASP A 316 2.03 -1.52 4.83
CA ASP A 316 1.55 -2.41 3.75
C ASP A 316 1.54 -1.79 2.34
N GLN A 317 2.37 -0.76 2.11
CA GLN A 317 2.45 -0.09 0.82
C GLN A 317 2.92 -1.03 -0.29
N LYS A 318 2.27 -0.92 -1.45
CA LYS A 318 2.55 -1.69 -2.66
C LYS A 318 3.04 -0.82 -3.81
N VAL A 319 3.96 -1.41 -4.57
CA VAL A 319 4.35 -0.94 -5.90
C VAL A 319 3.80 -1.92 -6.94
N ILE A 320 3.25 -1.41 -8.03
CA ILE A 320 2.62 -2.19 -9.09
C ILE A 320 3.37 -1.99 -10.40
N PHE A 321 3.66 -3.08 -11.10
CA PHE A 321 4.35 -3.11 -12.38
C PHE A 321 3.52 -3.87 -13.42
N ASP A 322 3.75 -3.63 -14.71
CA ASP A 322 3.13 -4.41 -15.78
C ASP A 322 3.66 -5.83 -15.91
N SER A 323 4.76 -6.16 -15.21
CA SER A 323 5.46 -7.43 -15.31
C SER A 323 5.61 -8.09 -13.96
N LYS A 324 5.54 -9.42 -13.96
CA LYS A 324 5.98 -10.23 -12.83
C LYS A 324 7.50 -10.32 -12.76
N GLY A 325 8.03 -10.56 -11.57
CA GLY A 325 9.46 -10.76 -11.32
C GLY A 325 10.33 -9.50 -11.49
N VAL A 326 9.75 -8.31 -11.49
CA VAL A 326 10.51 -7.05 -11.46
C VAL A 326 11.19 -6.93 -10.11
N VAL A 327 12.52 -6.75 -10.10
CA VAL A 327 13.31 -6.61 -8.88
C VAL A 327 13.63 -5.14 -8.65
N PHE A 328 13.33 -4.65 -7.45
CA PHE A 328 13.60 -3.26 -7.06
C PHE A 328 14.00 -3.17 -5.59
N ARG A 329 14.51 -2.01 -5.20
CA ARG A 329 14.66 -1.62 -3.80
C ARG A 329 14.26 -0.16 -3.63
N VAL A 330 14.05 0.24 -2.39
CA VAL A 330 13.71 1.63 -2.04
C VAL A 330 14.85 2.24 -1.24
N ASN A 331 15.27 3.44 -1.62
CA ASN A 331 16.31 4.22 -0.97
C ASN A 331 15.70 5.40 -0.21
N GLY A 332 16.31 5.78 0.92
CA GLY A 332 15.93 6.99 1.67
C GLY A 332 14.64 6.83 2.48
N MET A 333 14.35 5.62 2.97
CA MET A 333 13.15 5.32 3.74
C MET A 333 13.25 5.76 5.20
N GLY A 334 12.20 6.43 5.67
CA GLY A 334 12.04 6.87 7.04
C GLY A 334 13.06 7.91 7.51
N VAL A 335 12.96 8.30 8.78
CA VAL A 335 13.84 9.30 9.40
C VAL A 335 15.33 8.89 9.34
N SER A 336 15.61 7.59 9.32
CA SER A 336 16.96 7.05 9.21
C SER A 336 17.51 7.01 7.79
N GLU A 337 16.72 7.41 6.79
CA GLU A 337 17.06 7.40 5.35
C GLU A 337 17.60 6.04 4.89
N SER A 338 17.00 4.96 5.40
CA SER A 338 17.45 3.59 5.17
C SER A 338 17.19 3.09 3.74
N THR A 339 17.96 2.10 3.30
CA THR A 339 17.70 1.37 2.05
C THR A 339 17.05 0.03 2.39
N SER A 340 15.95 -0.30 1.69
CA SER A 340 15.25 -1.57 1.85
C SER A 340 16.08 -2.76 1.34
N PHE A 341 15.69 -3.96 1.73
CA PHE A 341 16.10 -5.16 0.98
C PHE A 341 15.48 -5.16 -0.42
N ASP A 342 16.08 -5.92 -1.34
CA ASP A 342 15.52 -6.13 -2.67
C ASP A 342 14.17 -6.87 -2.54
N SER A 343 13.16 -6.33 -3.20
CA SER A 343 11.81 -6.89 -3.30
C SER A 343 11.52 -7.25 -4.77
N PHE A 344 10.49 -8.05 -5.00
CA PHE A 344 10.12 -8.47 -6.34
C PHE A 344 8.61 -8.53 -6.54
N SER A 345 8.16 -8.23 -7.76
CA SER A 345 6.74 -8.34 -8.13
C SER A 345 6.29 -9.78 -8.29
N ASP A 346 5.08 -10.06 -7.82
CA ASP A 346 4.43 -11.35 -7.91
C ASP A 346 3.76 -11.58 -9.27
N ASP A 347 2.95 -12.65 -9.39
CA ASP A 347 2.24 -13.01 -10.62
C ASP A 347 1.18 -11.96 -11.05
N TYR A 348 0.80 -11.03 -10.16
CA TYR A 348 -0.10 -9.91 -10.43
C TYR A 348 0.66 -8.60 -10.66
N GLY A 349 2.00 -8.63 -10.66
CA GLY A 349 2.83 -7.43 -10.80
C GLY A 349 2.90 -6.59 -9.52
N GLU A 350 2.42 -7.10 -8.38
CA GLU A 350 2.40 -6.38 -7.12
C GLU A 350 3.61 -6.73 -6.25
N ALA A 351 4.15 -5.76 -5.51
CA ALA A 351 5.20 -5.99 -4.54
C ALA A 351 5.07 -5.08 -3.31
N LEU A 352 5.32 -5.64 -2.13
CA LEU A 352 5.36 -4.86 -0.90
C LEU A 352 6.67 -4.08 -0.78
N VAL A 353 6.55 -2.81 -0.38
CA VAL A 353 7.68 -1.96 0.02
C VAL A 353 8.20 -2.48 1.37
N ASN A 354 9.48 -2.84 1.43
CA ASN A 354 10.14 -3.33 2.64
C ASN A 354 9.36 -4.43 3.39
N GLY A 355 8.71 -5.34 2.64
CA GLY A 355 7.93 -6.44 3.21
C GLY A 355 6.63 -6.03 3.92
N GLY A 356 6.13 -4.81 3.70
CA GLY A 356 4.90 -4.29 4.28
C GLY A 356 5.08 -3.60 5.64
N GLY A 357 6.33 -3.45 6.10
CA GLY A 357 6.61 -2.83 7.38
C GLY A 357 6.08 -1.39 7.48
N GLU A 358 5.55 -1.03 8.66
CA GLU A 358 5.20 0.34 8.99
C GLU A 358 6.46 1.22 8.98
N ARG A 359 6.35 2.44 8.44
CA ARG A 359 7.39 3.46 8.54
C ARG A 359 6.81 4.85 8.71
N VAL A 360 7.58 5.72 9.35
CA VAL A 360 7.28 7.15 9.48
C VAL A 360 7.67 7.87 8.20
N VAL A 361 6.72 8.60 7.60
CA VAL A 361 6.92 9.35 6.34
C VAL A 361 6.94 10.86 6.55
N GLU A 362 6.47 11.34 7.70
CA GLU A 362 6.51 12.76 8.03
C GLU A 362 6.50 12.95 9.55
N VAL A 363 7.27 13.92 10.04
CA VAL A 363 7.37 14.25 11.48
C VAL A 363 7.23 15.74 11.69
N GLY A 364 6.28 16.13 12.54
CA GLY A 364 6.18 17.45 13.13
C GLY A 364 6.95 17.49 14.44
N TRP A 365 8.24 17.83 14.39
CA TRP A 365 9.13 17.83 15.55
C TRP A 365 8.64 18.75 16.69
N SER A 366 9.03 18.42 17.91
CA SER A 366 8.76 19.21 19.13
C SER A 366 9.24 20.67 19.03
N ASN A 367 10.31 20.92 18.27
CA ASN A 367 10.91 22.24 18.07
C ASN A 367 10.18 23.14 17.05
N GLY A 368 9.11 22.67 16.41
CA GLY A 368 8.33 23.42 15.42
C GLY A 368 8.67 23.13 13.96
N THR A 369 9.79 22.47 13.67
CA THR A 369 10.16 22.08 12.29
C THR A 369 9.35 20.88 11.80
N ILE A 370 9.33 20.69 10.48
CA ILE A 370 8.70 19.53 9.81
C ILE A 370 9.76 18.86 8.96
N TRP A 371 9.82 17.53 9.04
CA TRP A 371 10.59 16.67 8.13
C TRP A 371 9.62 15.78 7.35
N SER A 372 9.89 15.56 6.07
CA SER A 372 9.08 14.71 5.18
C SER A 372 10.00 13.77 4.40
N GLU A 373 9.62 12.51 4.27
CA GLU A 373 10.33 11.48 3.51
C GLU A 373 10.42 11.85 2.03
N SER A 374 11.59 11.60 1.43
CA SER A 374 11.84 11.76 -0.01
C SER A 374 12.45 10.49 -0.61
N ALA A 375 11.83 9.34 -0.32
CA ALA A 375 12.30 8.03 -0.75
C ALA A 375 12.15 7.84 -2.27
N THR A 376 13.00 6.98 -2.85
CA THR A 376 12.94 6.64 -4.28
C THR A 376 13.03 5.14 -4.51
N ILE A 377 12.30 4.67 -5.52
CA ILE A 377 12.34 3.32 -6.06
C ILE A 377 13.49 3.25 -7.06
N GLU A 378 14.40 2.29 -6.86
CA GLU A 378 15.47 1.93 -7.78
C GLU A 378 15.17 0.56 -8.38
N ILE A 379 15.05 0.51 -9.71
CA ILE A 379 14.88 -0.73 -10.43
C ILE A 379 16.25 -1.44 -10.54
N ILE A 380 16.31 -2.65 -10.01
CA ILE A 380 17.48 -3.53 -10.10
C ILE A 380 17.39 -4.39 -11.36
N SER A 381 16.19 -4.88 -11.69
CA SER A 381 15.93 -5.60 -12.93
C SER A 381 14.47 -5.51 -13.34
N TYR A 382 14.22 -5.10 -14.57
CA TYR A 382 12.92 -5.10 -15.22
C TYR A 382 13.11 -5.53 -16.68
N ARG A 383 13.36 -6.84 -16.84
CA ARG A 383 13.62 -7.49 -18.11
C ARG A 383 12.43 -8.34 -18.56
N THR A 384 12.13 -8.22 -19.84
CA THR A 384 11.09 -8.96 -20.55
C THR A 384 11.68 -9.55 -21.83
N GLY A 385 10.88 -10.32 -22.57
CA GLY A 385 11.22 -10.75 -23.92
C GLY A 385 11.50 -9.59 -24.91
N TRP A 386 11.11 -8.35 -24.60
CA TRP A 386 11.30 -7.19 -25.47
C TRP A 386 12.56 -6.35 -25.18
N ASN A 387 13.25 -6.62 -24.07
CA ASN A 387 14.55 -6.03 -23.74
C ASN A 387 15.53 -7.09 -23.19
N PRO A 388 15.74 -8.20 -23.93
CA PRO A 388 16.60 -9.28 -23.46
C PRO A 388 18.06 -8.81 -23.34
N ASP A 389 18.85 -9.53 -22.55
CA ASP A 389 20.28 -9.28 -22.40
C ASP A 389 20.98 -9.26 -23.76
N GLY A 390 21.72 -8.18 -24.03
CA GLY A 390 22.43 -7.98 -25.29
C GLY A 390 21.62 -7.30 -26.41
N SER A 391 20.33 -6.98 -26.19
CA SER A 391 19.54 -6.15 -27.12
C SER A 391 20.05 -4.70 -27.23
N GLY A 392 20.83 -4.24 -26.25
CA GLY A 392 21.24 -2.83 -26.14
C GLY A 392 20.14 -1.91 -25.58
N ILE A 393 19.01 -2.48 -25.14
CA ILE A 393 17.93 -1.79 -24.44
C ILE A 393 18.15 -1.97 -22.94
N ASP A 394 17.98 -0.90 -22.15
CA ASP A 394 18.14 -0.94 -20.68
C ASP A 394 16.92 -1.58 -19.98
N ASP A 395 16.97 -1.66 -18.65
CA ASP A 395 15.82 -2.07 -17.83
C ASP A 395 14.68 -1.04 -17.91
N TYR A 396 13.44 -1.53 -17.89
CA TYR A 396 12.25 -0.68 -17.84
C TYR A 396 12.02 -0.13 -16.42
N GLY A 397 11.06 0.79 -16.24
CA GLY A 397 10.71 1.35 -14.92
C GLY A 397 11.56 2.54 -14.45
N GLY A 398 12.63 2.88 -15.18
CA GLY A 398 13.48 4.04 -14.89
C GLY A 398 14.49 3.82 -13.75
N TYR A 399 15.28 4.84 -13.44
CA TYR A 399 16.44 4.71 -12.53
C TYR A 399 16.22 5.27 -11.10
N SER A 400 15.23 6.14 -10.91
CA SER A 400 14.95 6.77 -9.60
C SER A 400 13.53 7.35 -9.62
N VAL A 401 12.54 6.50 -9.35
CA VAL A 401 11.13 6.91 -9.32
C VAL A 401 10.80 7.40 -7.90
N PRO A 402 10.29 8.62 -7.70
CA PRO A 402 9.85 9.06 -6.38
C PRO A 402 8.82 8.10 -5.79
N LEU A 403 9.04 7.64 -4.56
CA LEU A 403 8.05 6.85 -3.84
C LEU A 403 7.04 7.81 -3.19
N SER A 404 5.78 7.71 -3.59
CA SER A 404 4.67 8.43 -2.97
C SER A 404 4.29 7.80 -1.63
N TRP A 405 3.39 8.44 -0.88
CA TRP A 405 2.87 7.87 0.38
C TRP A 405 1.54 7.15 0.21
N HIS A 406 1.03 7.01 -1.02
CA HIS A 406 -0.19 6.24 -1.29
C HIS A 406 0.06 4.75 -1.07
N ASP A 407 -0.96 4.04 -0.58
CA ASP A 407 -0.93 2.60 -0.35
C ASP A 407 -0.55 1.81 -1.61
N MET A 408 -0.89 2.32 -2.79
CA MET A 408 -0.54 1.72 -4.08
C MET A 408 0.05 2.76 -5.02
N GLN A 409 1.20 2.42 -5.62
CA GLN A 409 1.84 3.22 -6.66
C GLN A 409 2.17 2.35 -7.87
N TYR A 410 1.67 2.75 -9.03
CA TYR A 410 2.04 2.13 -10.30
C TYR A 410 3.33 2.73 -10.85
N VAL A 411 4.25 1.87 -11.31
CA VAL A 411 5.52 2.24 -11.92
C VAL A 411 5.50 1.80 -13.39
N GLY A 412 5.02 2.72 -14.23
CA GLY A 412 4.92 2.53 -15.68
C GLY A 412 5.81 3.46 -16.50
N ASP A 413 6.72 4.20 -15.87
CA ASP A 413 7.65 5.05 -16.61
C ASP A 413 8.72 4.21 -17.32
N ASN A 414 9.24 4.71 -18.44
CA ASN A 414 10.27 4.02 -19.23
C ASN A 414 9.85 2.61 -19.66
N THR A 415 8.62 2.45 -20.16
CA THR A 415 8.08 1.23 -20.77
C THR A 415 7.73 1.48 -22.25
N PRO A 416 7.78 0.45 -23.11
CA PRO A 416 7.35 0.56 -24.50
C PRO A 416 5.82 0.44 -24.63
N TYR A 417 5.28 0.92 -25.75
CA TYR A 417 3.88 0.70 -26.11
C TYR A 417 3.77 0.55 -27.63
N ILE A 418 3.67 -0.69 -28.11
CA ILE A 418 3.71 -1.02 -29.54
C ILE A 418 2.29 -1.06 -30.12
N GLU A 419 2.10 -0.40 -31.25
CA GLU A 419 0.82 -0.32 -31.95
C GLU A 419 0.98 -0.72 -33.42
N TRP A 420 0.05 -1.53 -33.92
CA TRP A 420 -0.08 -1.80 -35.35
C TRP A 420 -0.59 -0.56 -36.08
N MET A 421 0.09 -0.18 -37.16
CA MET A 421 -0.38 0.87 -38.06
C MET A 421 -1.02 0.29 -39.33
N ALA A 422 -0.37 -0.73 -39.92
CA ALA A 422 -0.82 -1.36 -41.16
C ALA A 422 -0.20 -2.75 -41.36
N LEU A 423 -0.87 -3.58 -42.15
CA LEU A 423 -0.35 -4.83 -42.69
C LEU A 423 -0.76 -4.94 -44.17
N ASP A 424 0.15 -4.56 -45.06
CA ASP A 424 -0.14 -4.41 -46.48
C ASP A 424 0.79 -5.29 -47.33
N PHE A 425 0.36 -5.62 -48.55
CA PHE A 425 1.26 -6.15 -49.56
C PHE A 425 2.07 -5.00 -50.19
N VAL A 426 3.28 -5.30 -50.64
CA VAL A 426 4.13 -4.33 -51.33
C VAL A 426 3.79 -4.37 -52.82
N GLU A 427 3.07 -3.35 -53.29
CA GLU A 427 2.73 -3.17 -54.71
C GLU A 427 4.00 -3.07 -55.58
N GLU A 428 4.05 -3.85 -56.67
CA GLU A 428 5.10 -3.71 -57.70
C GLU A 428 4.82 -2.52 -58.64
N GLU A 429 3.55 -2.23 -58.92
CA GLU A 429 3.07 -1.05 -59.66
C GLU A 429 1.87 -0.43 -58.94
N GLU A 430 1.84 0.91 -58.88
CA GLU A 430 0.82 1.68 -58.15
C GLU A 430 -0.60 1.33 -58.64
N GLY A 431 -1.42 0.73 -57.78
CA GLY A 431 -2.79 0.29 -58.08
C GLY A 431 -2.94 -1.11 -58.65
N SER A 432 -1.93 -1.98 -58.52
CA SER A 432 -2.05 -3.40 -58.85
C SER A 432 -2.89 -4.16 -57.80
N ASP A 433 -3.81 -5.02 -58.25
CA ASP A 433 -4.56 -5.90 -57.35
C ASP A 433 -3.62 -6.90 -56.64
N PRO A 434 -3.86 -7.24 -55.36
CA PRO A 434 -3.04 -8.20 -54.61
C PRO A 434 -3.16 -9.61 -55.18
N MET A 435 -2.18 -10.01 -56.00
CA MET A 435 -2.12 -11.33 -56.63
C MET A 435 -0.84 -12.09 -56.27
N GLY A 436 -1.00 -13.34 -55.83
CA GLY A 436 0.08 -14.28 -55.59
C GLY A 436 0.07 -15.43 -56.61
N TYR A 437 1.21 -16.10 -56.78
CA TYR A 437 1.30 -17.33 -57.58
C TYR A 437 1.59 -18.53 -56.67
N SER A 438 0.90 -19.65 -56.90
CA SER A 438 1.13 -20.91 -56.20
C SER A 438 2.61 -21.30 -56.24
N GLY A 439 3.21 -21.56 -55.08
CA GLY A 439 4.64 -21.86 -54.94
C GLY A 439 5.58 -20.65 -55.12
N GLY A 440 5.02 -19.43 -55.21
CA GLY A 440 5.73 -18.17 -55.19
C GLY A 440 5.68 -17.49 -53.81
N SER A 441 6.14 -16.24 -53.76
CA SER A 441 6.07 -15.37 -52.59
C SER A 441 5.48 -14.02 -52.95
N VAL A 442 4.76 -13.43 -51.99
CA VAL A 442 4.28 -12.04 -52.06
C VAL A 442 5.01 -11.23 -51.00
N PRO A 443 5.65 -10.10 -51.36
CA PRO A 443 6.28 -9.22 -50.39
C PRO A 443 5.21 -8.50 -49.56
N MET A 444 5.36 -8.53 -48.24
CA MET A 444 4.48 -7.93 -47.26
C MET A 444 5.23 -6.86 -46.46
N ARG A 445 4.48 -5.86 -45.98
CA ARG A 445 4.95 -4.79 -45.10
C ARG A 445 4.05 -4.71 -43.88
N ALA A 446 4.62 -4.99 -42.71
CA ALA A 446 4.00 -4.71 -41.43
C ALA A 446 4.56 -3.40 -40.87
N SER A 447 3.69 -2.46 -40.51
CA SER A 447 4.08 -1.13 -40.03
C SER A 447 3.63 -0.93 -38.58
N PHE A 448 4.54 -0.41 -37.75
CA PHE A 448 4.36 -0.28 -36.30
C PHE A 448 4.77 1.07 -35.78
N SER A 449 4.13 1.53 -34.71
CA SER A 449 4.55 2.69 -33.93
C SER A 449 4.82 2.28 -32.49
N ASN A 450 5.83 2.87 -31.86
CA ASN A 450 6.07 2.77 -30.43
C ASN A 450 5.70 4.10 -29.77
N SER A 451 4.48 4.21 -29.25
CA SER A 451 4.03 5.42 -28.54
C SER A 451 4.48 5.48 -27.08
N GLY A 452 5.18 4.43 -26.60
CA GLY A 452 5.78 4.37 -25.27
C GLY A 452 7.03 5.24 -25.11
N THR A 453 7.63 5.13 -23.92
CA THR A 453 8.78 5.95 -23.50
C THR A 453 10.10 5.21 -23.47
N ALA A 454 10.09 3.88 -23.70
CA ALA A 454 11.28 3.06 -23.86
C ALA A 454 11.30 2.30 -25.19
N SER A 455 12.48 1.86 -25.59
CA SER A 455 12.65 1.02 -26.78
C SER A 455 12.13 -0.40 -26.54
N ALA A 456 11.70 -1.07 -27.60
CA ALA A 456 11.35 -2.50 -27.59
C ALA A 456 11.95 -3.23 -28.79
N SER A 457 12.38 -4.47 -28.55
CA SER A 457 12.80 -5.44 -29.55
C SER A 457 11.77 -6.57 -29.60
N PHE A 458 10.93 -6.61 -30.61
CA PHE A 458 9.86 -7.61 -30.70
C PHE A 458 9.86 -8.32 -32.06
N TYR A 459 9.12 -9.43 -32.10
CA TYR A 459 8.95 -10.28 -33.28
C TYR A 459 7.47 -10.43 -33.59
N ILE A 460 7.17 -10.82 -34.83
CA ILE A 460 5.79 -11.12 -35.26
C ILE A 460 5.63 -12.61 -35.57
N SER A 461 4.40 -13.09 -35.40
CA SER A 461 3.92 -14.36 -35.93
C SER A 461 2.69 -14.10 -36.81
N CYS A 462 2.47 -14.94 -37.81
CA CYS A 462 1.33 -14.77 -38.72
C CYS A 462 0.68 -16.11 -39.04
N ASP A 463 -0.65 -16.08 -39.15
CA ASP A 463 -1.49 -17.23 -39.51
C ASP A 463 -2.34 -16.90 -40.73
N VAL A 464 -2.68 -17.92 -41.50
CA VAL A 464 -3.64 -17.80 -42.61
C VAL A 464 -5.05 -17.96 -42.05
N VAL A 465 -5.88 -16.91 -42.18
CA VAL A 465 -7.20 -16.83 -41.53
C VAL A 465 -8.12 -17.98 -41.93
N GLU A 466 -8.13 -18.36 -43.20
CA GLU A 466 -9.05 -19.37 -43.74
C GLU A 466 -8.69 -20.80 -43.31
N THR A 467 -7.41 -21.07 -43.04
CA THR A 467 -6.92 -22.40 -42.66
C THR A 467 -6.62 -22.54 -41.18
N GLY A 468 -6.35 -21.43 -40.49
CA GLY A 468 -5.89 -21.38 -39.10
C GLY A 468 -4.49 -21.98 -38.91
N LEU A 469 -3.69 -22.07 -39.97
CA LEU A 469 -2.33 -22.60 -39.93
C LEU A 469 -1.30 -21.47 -40.02
N ASP A 470 -0.16 -21.67 -39.36
CA ASP A 470 1.01 -20.79 -39.43
C ASP A 470 1.39 -20.49 -40.89
N ALA A 471 1.56 -19.20 -41.19
CA ALA A 471 2.00 -18.74 -42.50
C ALA A 471 3.52 -18.87 -42.63
N ASP A 472 4.00 -19.32 -43.80
CA ASP A 472 5.44 -19.31 -44.12
C ASP A 472 5.89 -17.88 -44.49
N ILE A 473 6.41 -17.17 -43.49
CA ILE A 473 6.98 -15.81 -43.61
C ILE A 473 8.52 -15.80 -43.58
N GLY A 474 9.16 -16.95 -43.80
CA GLY A 474 10.62 -17.06 -43.79
C GLY A 474 11.28 -17.08 -42.41
N GLY A 475 10.53 -17.38 -41.34
CA GLY A 475 11.02 -17.50 -39.96
C GLY A 475 10.62 -16.32 -39.06
N PHE A 476 11.35 -16.12 -37.96
CA PHE A 476 11.08 -15.02 -37.03
C PHE A 476 11.52 -13.68 -37.60
N GLN A 477 10.55 -12.83 -37.90
CA GLN A 477 10.77 -11.45 -38.36
C GLN A 477 10.62 -10.51 -37.17
N GLY A 478 11.57 -9.60 -36.98
CA GLY A 478 11.59 -8.71 -35.82
C GLY A 478 12.21 -7.35 -36.11
N ILE A 479 11.92 -6.41 -35.22
CA ILE A 479 12.35 -5.02 -35.30
C ILE A 479 12.69 -4.49 -33.91
N VAL A 480 13.59 -3.50 -33.87
CA VAL A 480 13.82 -2.68 -32.68
C VAL A 480 13.28 -1.29 -32.97
N LEU A 481 12.35 -0.82 -32.13
CA LEU A 481 11.83 0.53 -32.22
C LEU A 481 12.20 1.31 -30.96
N GLY A 482 12.76 2.50 -31.16
CA GLY A 482 12.94 3.48 -30.10
C GLY A 482 11.63 4.06 -29.59
N ALA A 483 11.67 4.80 -28.49
CA ALA A 483 10.54 5.54 -27.96
C ALA A 483 10.05 6.61 -28.97
N GLY A 484 8.74 6.66 -29.23
CA GLY A 484 8.13 7.56 -30.21
C GLY A 484 8.48 7.25 -31.68
N GLU A 485 9.20 6.16 -31.95
CA GLU A 485 9.62 5.79 -33.30
C GLU A 485 8.54 4.98 -34.02
N SER A 486 8.55 5.03 -35.35
CA SER A 486 7.76 4.15 -36.19
C SER A 486 8.67 3.45 -37.18
N GLY A 487 8.35 2.21 -37.51
CA GLY A 487 9.15 1.41 -38.43
C GLY A 487 8.36 0.30 -39.09
N GLU A 488 9.03 -0.44 -39.95
CA GLU A 488 8.41 -1.47 -40.78
C GLU A 488 9.25 -2.75 -40.83
N ILE A 489 8.55 -3.88 -40.90
CA ILE A 489 9.11 -5.20 -41.17
C ILE A 489 8.70 -5.57 -42.60
N LEU A 490 9.69 -5.76 -43.47
CA LEU A 490 9.48 -6.30 -44.80
C LEU A 490 9.76 -7.80 -44.80
N PHE A 491 8.81 -8.61 -45.24
CA PHE A 491 8.94 -10.06 -45.27
C PHE A 491 8.19 -10.67 -46.46
N ASP A 492 8.57 -11.88 -46.84
CA ASP A 492 7.94 -12.60 -47.96
C ASP A 492 6.94 -13.63 -47.40
N TRP A 493 5.66 -13.52 -47.77
CA TRP A 493 4.67 -14.57 -47.49
C TRP A 493 4.63 -15.58 -48.63
N ARG A 494 4.87 -16.86 -48.35
CA ARG A 494 4.89 -17.95 -49.34
C ARG A 494 3.56 -18.71 -49.34
N GLY A 495 2.87 -18.68 -50.48
CA GLY A 495 1.59 -19.36 -50.69
C GLY A 495 1.76 -20.75 -51.31
N GLY A 496 1.08 -21.75 -50.71
CA GLY A 496 1.17 -23.15 -51.12
C GLY A 496 0.04 -23.64 -52.02
N GLU A 497 -1.18 -23.12 -51.84
CA GLU A 497 -2.39 -23.55 -52.56
C GLU A 497 -3.03 -22.37 -53.28
N THR A 498 -3.84 -22.66 -54.30
CA THR A 498 -4.63 -21.64 -54.99
C THR A 498 -5.92 -21.33 -54.24
N GLY A 499 -6.31 -20.05 -54.25
CA GLY A 499 -7.46 -19.57 -53.50
C GLY A 499 -7.28 -18.13 -53.00
N ASP A 500 -8.31 -17.62 -52.36
CA ASP A 500 -8.30 -16.29 -51.75
C ASP A 500 -8.00 -16.45 -50.27
N PHE A 501 -6.89 -15.84 -49.81
CA PHE A 501 -6.40 -16.00 -48.45
C PHE A 501 -6.07 -14.66 -47.79
N THR A 502 -6.37 -14.53 -46.51
CA THR A 502 -6.02 -13.37 -45.67
C THR A 502 -4.97 -13.76 -44.65
N LEU A 503 -3.99 -12.88 -44.46
CA LEU A 503 -2.94 -13.04 -43.45
C LEU A 503 -3.34 -12.27 -42.19
N ASN A 504 -3.29 -12.91 -41.02
CA ASN A 504 -3.43 -12.23 -39.73
C ASN A 504 -2.12 -12.35 -38.97
N CYS A 505 -1.50 -11.23 -38.63
CA CYS A 505 -0.24 -11.20 -37.90
C CYS A 505 -0.43 -10.63 -36.50
N GLU A 506 0.29 -11.18 -35.53
CA GLU A 506 0.34 -10.70 -34.15
C GLU A 506 1.76 -10.30 -33.76
N ALA A 507 1.88 -9.26 -32.93
CA ALA A 507 3.13 -8.94 -32.26
C ALA A 507 3.28 -9.88 -31.05
N LEU A 508 4.38 -10.62 -30.98
CA LEU A 508 4.62 -11.58 -29.91
C LEU A 508 4.96 -10.84 -28.62
N THR A 509 4.03 -10.85 -27.66
CA THR A 509 4.16 -10.15 -26.38
C THR A 509 4.95 -10.98 -25.34
N PRO A 510 5.66 -10.35 -24.40
CA PRO A 510 6.43 -11.07 -23.40
C PRO A 510 5.55 -11.82 -22.39
N THR A 511 5.85 -13.10 -22.16
CA THR A 511 5.19 -13.93 -21.11
C THR A 511 5.40 -13.45 -19.66
N GLN A 512 6.30 -12.48 -19.47
CA GLN A 512 6.55 -11.82 -18.19
C GLN A 512 5.49 -10.77 -17.86
N LEU A 513 4.76 -10.26 -18.85
CA LEU A 513 3.70 -9.30 -18.58
C LEU A 513 2.56 -9.96 -17.79
N VAL A 514 1.94 -9.16 -16.92
CA VAL A 514 0.74 -9.54 -16.17
C VAL A 514 -0.47 -9.58 -17.11
N SER A 515 -0.54 -8.59 -18.00
CA SER A 515 -1.48 -8.55 -19.11
C SER A 515 -0.70 -8.49 -20.43
N ASP A 516 -1.05 -9.35 -21.38
CA ASP A 516 -0.33 -9.45 -22.65
C ASP A 516 -0.32 -8.12 -23.43
N ASP A 517 -1.29 -7.24 -23.18
CA ASP A 517 -1.45 -5.94 -23.83
C ASP A 517 -0.86 -4.74 -23.05
N SER A 518 -0.22 -4.96 -21.90
CA SER A 518 0.35 -3.87 -21.07
C SER A 518 1.36 -3.00 -21.84
N PHE A 519 2.12 -3.61 -22.74
CA PHE A 519 3.07 -2.91 -23.63
C PHE A 519 2.51 -2.74 -25.06
N GLY A 520 1.19 -2.77 -25.22
CA GLY A 520 0.53 -2.80 -26.52
C GLY A 520 0.65 -4.17 -27.19
N GLY A 521 0.89 -4.19 -28.50
CA GLY A 521 0.93 -5.38 -29.32
C GLY A 521 -0.39 -5.61 -30.05
N GLY A 522 -0.98 -6.79 -29.89
CA GLY A 522 -2.19 -7.20 -30.58
C GLY A 522 -1.94 -7.76 -31.99
N SER A 523 -2.99 -7.84 -32.80
CA SER A 523 -2.96 -8.41 -34.15
C SER A 523 -3.58 -7.50 -35.20
N MET A 524 -3.14 -7.64 -36.45
CA MET A 524 -3.68 -6.97 -37.61
C MET A 524 -3.83 -7.94 -38.78
N ALA A 525 -4.95 -7.82 -39.51
CA ALA A 525 -5.22 -8.61 -40.70
C ALA A 525 -4.91 -7.81 -41.97
N SER A 526 -4.37 -8.48 -42.97
CA SER A 526 -4.12 -7.93 -44.30
C SER A 526 -5.41 -7.88 -45.12
N GLU A 527 -5.34 -7.23 -46.27
CA GLU A 527 -6.30 -7.48 -47.34
C GLU A 527 -6.19 -8.92 -47.86
N THR A 528 -7.23 -9.40 -48.56
CA THR A 528 -7.27 -10.74 -49.14
C THR A 528 -6.41 -10.80 -50.41
N ILE A 529 -5.53 -11.80 -50.50
CA ILE A 529 -4.67 -12.05 -51.65
C ILE A 529 -5.19 -13.25 -52.44
N SER A 530 -5.31 -13.08 -53.77
CA SER A 530 -5.72 -14.17 -54.65
C SER A 530 -4.51 -14.93 -55.20
N TRP A 531 -4.39 -16.21 -54.82
CA TRP A 531 -3.30 -17.11 -55.23
C TRP A 531 -3.72 -17.93 -56.45
N THR A 532 -3.00 -17.78 -57.56
CA THR A 532 -3.32 -18.42 -58.85
C THR A 532 -2.21 -19.36 -59.33
N GLU A 533 -2.55 -20.33 -60.18
CA GLU A 533 -1.52 -21.17 -60.81
C GLU A 533 -0.68 -20.34 -61.76
N ARG A 534 0.65 -20.55 -61.72
CA ARG A 534 1.55 -19.92 -62.67
C ARG A 534 1.26 -20.51 -64.06
N VAL A 535 0.79 -19.69 -64.99
CA VAL A 535 0.60 -20.12 -66.37
C VAL A 535 1.97 -20.17 -67.03
N ASP A 536 2.48 -21.36 -67.34
CA ASP A 536 3.72 -21.51 -68.11
C ASP A 536 3.54 -20.92 -69.52
N GLU A 537 3.89 -19.65 -69.71
CA GLU A 537 4.03 -19.03 -71.04
C GLU A 537 5.31 -19.52 -71.76
N GLU A 538 5.57 -20.83 -71.79
CA GLU A 538 6.52 -21.42 -72.76
C GLU A 538 6.11 -22.81 -73.27
N SER A 539 4.81 -23.15 -73.25
CA SER A 539 4.34 -24.23 -74.13
C SER A 539 4.04 -23.66 -75.53
N LEU A 540 5.02 -23.75 -76.44
CA LEU A 540 4.72 -23.61 -77.88
C LEU A 540 3.52 -24.51 -78.20
N PRO A 541 2.47 -24.02 -78.90
CA PRO A 541 1.29 -24.84 -79.13
C PRO A 541 1.72 -26.08 -79.91
N MET A 542 1.61 -27.25 -79.29
CA MET A 542 1.95 -28.55 -79.91
C MET A 542 1.23 -28.73 -81.26
N VAL A 543 0.08 -28.06 -81.42
CA VAL A 543 -0.69 -27.94 -82.66
C VAL A 543 0.12 -27.30 -83.80
N SER A 544 0.89 -26.24 -83.53
CA SER A 544 1.70 -25.54 -84.54
C SER A 544 2.83 -26.43 -85.08
N ILE A 545 3.44 -27.24 -84.21
CA ILE A 545 4.50 -28.19 -84.58
C ILE A 545 3.90 -29.38 -85.36
N LEU A 546 2.76 -29.92 -84.92
CA LEU A 546 2.08 -31.02 -85.63
C LEU A 546 1.57 -30.60 -87.02
N VAL A 547 1.06 -29.38 -87.17
CA VAL A 547 0.67 -28.83 -88.48
C VAL A 547 1.90 -28.63 -89.37
N ALA A 548 3.02 -28.12 -88.84
CA ALA A 548 4.26 -27.96 -89.60
C ALA A 548 4.83 -29.32 -90.06
N ILE A 549 4.79 -30.35 -89.20
CA ILE A 549 5.21 -31.72 -89.56
C ILE A 549 4.27 -32.32 -90.61
N PHE A 550 2.95 -32.13 -90.49
CA PHE A 550 1.99 -32.63 -91.46
C PHE A 550 2.17 -31.98 -92.85
N VAL A 551 2.36 -30.66 -92.89
CA VAL A 551 2.62 -29.91 -94.14
C VAL A 551 3.95 -30.31 -94.77
N SER A 552 5.00 -30.52 -93.96
CA SER A 552 6.31 -30.95 -94.48
C SER A 552 6.29 -32.40 -94.98
N VAL A 553 5.58 -33.32 -94.33
CA VAL A 553 5.36 -34.69 -94.84
C VAL A 553 4.53 -34.69 -96.13
N LEU A 554 3.52 -33.83 -96.25
CA LEU A 554 2.75 -33.66 -97.49
C LEU A 554 3.61 -33.10 -98.63
N LEU A 555 4.45 -32.10 -98.36
CA LEU A 555 5.34 -31.51 -99.36
C LEU A 555 6.42 -32.49 -99.82
N VAL A 556 7.04 -33.24 -98.90
CA VAL A 556 8.03 -34.28 -99.21
C VAL A 556 7.37 -35.47 -99.94
N GLY A 557 6.15 -35.85 -99.55
CA GLY A 557 5.37 -36.89 -100.21
C GLY A 557 4.99 -36.51 -101.65
N MET A 558 4.54 -35.28 -101.89
CA MET A 558 4.26 -34.79 -103.25
C MET A 558 5.53 -34.68 -104.10
N TRP A 559 6.66 -34.29 -103.51
CA TRP A 559 7.95 -34.22 -104.21
C TRP A 559 8.44 -35.62 -104.63
N LEU A 560 8.34 -36.62 -103.74
CA LEU A 560 8.72 -38.01 -104.03
C LEU A 560 7.81 -38.69 -105.07
N VAL A 561 6.52 -38.34 -105.13
CA VAL A 561 5.61 -38.84 -106.17
C VAL A 561 5.91 -38.19 -107.53
N ARG A 562 6.24 -36.89 -107.55
CA ARG A 562 6.68 -36.20 -108.78
C ARG A 562 8.03 -36.70 -109.29
N SER A 563 8.97 -37.00 -108.40
CA SER A 563 10.30 -37.52 -108.79
C SER A 563 10.27 -38.98 -109.25
N ARG A 564 9.14 -39.69 -109.07
CA ARG A 564 8.96 -41.07 -109.52
C ARG A 564 8.20 -41.19 -110.85
N SER A 565 7.60 -40.10 -111.34
CA SER A 565 6.93 -40.05 -112.64
C SER A 565 7.84 -39.57 -113.79
N GLU A 566 9.09 -39.18 -113.52
CA GLU A 566 10.06 -38.72 -114.54
C GLU A 566 11.15 -39.77 -114.87
N VAL A 567 11.02 -41.03 -114.43
CA VAL A 567 12.07 -42.07 -114.61
C VAL A 567 11.61 -43.29 -115.44
N ASP A 568 10.39 -43.32 -115.98
CA ASP A 568 9.89 -44.46 -116.80
C ASP A 568 9.62 -44.15 -118.29
N GLU A 569 10.12 -43.03 -118.85
CA GLU A 569 10.05 -42.75 -120.29
C GLU A 569 11.40 -42.27 -120.87
N GLU A 570 12.45 -43.10 -120.87
CA GLU A 570 13.58 -42.93 -121.83
C GLU A 570 14.47 -44.19 -121.95
N GLU A 571 13.91 -45.33 -122.37
CA GLU A 571 14.64 -46.42 -123.05
C GLU A 571 13.75 -47.07 -124.12
N ASP A 572 13.60 -46.44 -125.30
CA ASP A 572 13.63 -47.13 -126.61
C ASP A 572 13.52 -46.13 -127.79
N TYR A 573 14.58 -46.05 -128.62
CA TYR A 573 14.63 -45.83 -130.10
C TYR A 573 15.87 -45.05 -130.63
N ILE A 574 16.95 -45.80 -130.89
CA ILE A 574 17.81 -45.87 -132.10
C ILE A 574 18.13 -44.58 -132.92
N ARG A 575 19.38 -44.09 -132.91
CA ARG A 575 20.46 -44.34 -133.93
C ARG A 575 21.64 -43.38 -133.79
#